data_AF-A0A080LT32-F1
#
_entry.id   AF-A0A080LT32-F1
#
_cell.length_a   1.000
_cell.length_b   1.000
_cell.length_c   1.000
_cell.angle_alpha   90.00
_cell.angle_beta   90.00
_cell.angle_gamma   90.00
#
_symmetry.space_group_name_H-M   'P 1'
#
loop_
_entity.id
_entity.type
_entity.pdbx_description
1 polymer ?
#
loop_
_entity_poly.entity_id
_entity_poly.type
_entity_poly.pdbx_seq_one_letter_code
_entity_poly.pdbx_strand_id
1 'polypeptide(L)'
;MPLYALRRWSAEIADIEGGEPVGRDNGRERKCIRWDGEEAQDIRTGDARAGDTLVLPTEMGGCDRYGWAPRTKATVTDVGDTTRRVRLHPSVHPELAGEIRALLDDEDAGDAAWQNLARLTGKLAGEPGRVLGYPGGCVVLRASEWSSRSALRKVTLREHQQAVGARAATLAQGSGLDDELVESMRRAGAGHDTGKQDRRWQAMVGGDGLVLLAKGPGGDTRWLSLPRGWRHEMASAVHQKDPLVRYLVGSHHGHGRPLLPAAPDIGLWRQLDGWAESSTCLQRAYGPWGLAYLEALVRLADWTVSTEEQA
;
A
#
# COMPACT_ATOMS: atom_id res chain seq x y z
N MET A 1 -6.08 -3.45 -13.70
CA MET A 1 -6.29 -3.66 -15.15
C MET A 1 -5.71 -5.03 -15.49
N PRO A 2 -6.54 -6.07 -15.69
CA PRO A 2 -6.00 -7.40 -15.99
C PRO A 2 -5.25 -7.39 -17.33
N LEU A 3 -4.17 -8.16 -17.44
CA LEU A 3 -3.21 -8.06 -18.57
C LEU A 3 -3.88 -8.27 -19.94
N TYR A 4 -4.97 -9.05 -20.00
CA TYR A 4 -5.78 -9.23 -21.20
C TYR A 4 -6.42 -7.92 -21.70
N ALA A 5 -6.73 -6.97 -20.81
CA ALA A 5 -7.31 -5.68 -21.16
C ALA A 5 -6.24 -4.68 -21.66
N LEU A 6 -4.98 -4.83 -21.22
CA LEU A 6 -3.84 -4.03 -21.72
C LEU A 6 -3.43 -4.50 -23.12
N ARG A 7 -3.50 -5.81 -23.37
CA ARG A 7 -3.19 -6.42 -24.68
C ARG A 7 -4.31 -6.24 -25.70
N ARG A 8 -5.58 -6.13 -25.29
CA ARG A 8 -6.74 -5.82 -26.16
C ARG A 8 -6.83 -4.36 -26.63
N TRP A 9 -5.88 -3.51 -26.24
CA TRP A 9 -5.72 -2.18 -26.80
C TRP A 9 -5.17 -2.17 -28.25
N SER A 10 -5.19 -3.33 -28.93
CA SER A 10 -5.15 -3.44 -30.40
C SER A 10 -6.39 -4.07 -31.05
N ALA A 11 -7.18 -4.92 -30.38
CA ALA A 11 -8.51 -5.32 -30.87
C ALA A 11 -9.38 -5.97 -29.77
N GLU A 12 -10.53 -5.35 -29.50
CA GLU A 12 -11.81 -5.91 -29.00
C GLU A 12 -11.84 -6.85 -27.76
N ILE A 13 -12.22 -6.31 -26.59
CA ILE A 13 -13.05 -6.80 -25.43
C ILE A 13 -13.02 -8.28 -24.91
N ALA A 14 -12.34 -8.52 -23.76
CA ALA A 14 -12.57 -9.59 -22.73
C ALA A 14 -12.08 -11.07 -22.86
N ASP A 15 -11.28 -11.47 -21.85
CA ASP A 15 -11.11 -12.83 -21.26
C ASP A 15 -10.33 -13.91 -22.06
N ILE A 16 -9.57 -14.75 -21.30
CA ILE A 16 -8.90 -16.04 -21.60
C ILE A 16 -7.52 -16.15 -20.90
N GLU A 17 -7.40 -17.18 -20.05
CA GLU A 17 -6.17 -17.72 -19.47
C GLU A 17 -5.30 -18.47 -20.51
N GLY A 18 -3.97 -18.34 -20.37
CA GLY A 18 -3.05 -19.45 -20.69
C GLY A 18 -2.70 -19.78 -22.16
N GLY A 19 -2.85 -18.86 -23.13
CA GLY A 19 -2.40 -19.08 -24.52
C GLY A 19 -1.07 -18.41 -24.88
N GLU A 20 -0.25 -19.07 -25.72
CA GLU A 20 0.94 -18.49 -26.36
C GLU A 20 0.63 -17.14 -27.05
N PRO A 21 1.60 -16.21 -27.14
CA PRO A 21 1.32 -14.85 -27.56
C PRO A 21 0.88 -14.81 -29.03
N VAL A 22 -0.43 -14.65 -29.26
CA VAL A 22 -1.00 -14.37 -30.57
C VAL A 22 -0.70 -12.91 -30.93
N GLY A 23 0.11 -12.73 -31.97
CA GLY A 23 0.29 -11.47 -32.70
C GLY A 23 1.18 -10.44 -32.02
N ARG A 24 2.45 -10.36 -32.46
CA ARG A 24 3.24 -9.13 -32.31
C ARG A 24 2.65 -8.07 -33.23
N ASP A 25 1.62 -7.37 -32.76
CA ASP A 25 1.22 -6.14 -33.43
C ASP A 25 2.28 -5.08 -33.12
N ASN A 26 2.75 -4.36 -34.15
CA ASN A 26 3.84 -3.38 -34.09
C ASN A 26 3.41 -2.08 -33.36
N GLY A 27 2.75 -2.20 -32.21
CA GLY A 27 2.44 -1.08 -31.33
C GLY A 27 3.75 -0.46 -30.85
N ARG A 28 3.90 0.85 -31.03
CA ARG A 28 5.07 1.60 -30.55
C ARG A 28 5.29 1.32 -29.07
N GLU A 29 6.39 0.63 -28.74
CA GLU A 29 6.85 0.50 -27.36
C GLU A 29 7.02 1.89 -26.75
N ARG A 30 6.50 2.06 -25.53
CA ARG A 30 6.62 3.33 -24.80
C ARG A 30 7.41 3.10 -23.52
N LYS A 31 8.10 4.14 -23.07
CA LYS A 31 8.69 4.17 -21.74
C LYS A 31 7.60 4.38 -20.71
N CYS A 32 7.68 3.65 -19.62
CA CYS A 32 6.85 3.83 -18.43
C CYS A 32 7.61 3.40 -17.19
N ILE A 33 7.08 3.75 -16.03
CA ILE A 33 7.60 3.28 -14.75
C ILE A 33 6.79 2.08 -14.31
N ARG A 34 7.46 0.98 -13.97
CA ARG A 34 6.88 -0.07 -13.14
C ARG A 34 7.09 0.27 -11.68
N TRP A 35 6.01 0.24 -10.92
CA TRP A 35 5.99 0.40 -9.48
C TRP A 35 5.54 -0.92 -8.85
N ASP A 36 6.30 -1.44 -7.89
CA ASP A 36 5.95 -2.67 -7.17
C ASP A 36 5.57 -2.43 -5.70
N GLY A 37 5.42 -1.17 -5.29
CA GLY A 37 5.12 -0.80 -3.91
C GLY A 37 6.33 -0.32 -3.13
N GLU A 38 7.54 -0.57 -3.62
CA GLU A 38 8.79 -0.17 -2.95
C GLU A 38 9.76 0.56 -3.89
N GLU A 39 9.93 0.09 -5.13
CA GLU A 39 10.83 0.73 -6.10
C GLU A 39 10.13 1.10 -7.42
N ALA A 40 10.64 2.16 -8.04
CA ALA A 40 10.29 2.59 -9.38
C ALA A 40 11.37 2.13 -10.35
N GLN A 41 10.97 1.40 -11.40
CA GLN A 41 11.87 0.96 -12.46
C GLN A 41 11.42 1.47 -13.81
N ASP A 42 12.33 2.09 -14.55
CA ASP A 42 12.14 2.40 -15.98
C ASP A 42 12.04 1.10 -16.79
N ILE A 43 10.91 0.90 -17.45
CA ILE A 43 10.68 -0.24 -18.35
C ILE A 43 10.09 0.23 -19.67
N ARG A 44 10.04 -0.67 -20.65
CA ARG A 44 9.20 -0.50 -21.84
C ARG A 44 7.88 -1.22 -21.65
N THR A 45 6.83 -0.75 -22.31
CA THR A 45 5.50 -1.41 -22.26
C THR A 45 5.53 -2.87 -22.70
N GLY A 46 6.50 -3.28 -23.53
CA GLY A 46 6.71 -4.68 -23.90
C GLY A 46 7.21 -5.58 -22.76
N ASP A 47 7.87 -5.00 -21.75
CA ASP A 47 8.40 -5.71 -20.58
C ASP A 47 7.35 -5.90 -19.47
N ALA A 48 6.19 -5.25 -19.60
CA ALA A 48 5.14 -5.26 -18.60
C ALA A 48 4.49 -6.63 -18.44
N ARG A 49 4.27 -7.04 -17.18
CA ARG A 49 3.67 -8.32 -16.79
C ARG A 49 2.32 -8.14 -16.12
N ALA A 50 1.54 -9.22 -16.08
CA ALA A 50 0.29 -9.25 -15.33
C ALA A 50 0.56 -8.97 -13.85
N GLY A 51 -0.15 -8.00 -13.29
CA GLY A 51 0.02 -7.57 -11.90
C GLY A 51 0.95 -6.38 -11.71
N ASP A 52 1.69 -5.95 -12.74
CA ASP A 52 2.51 -4.74 -12.65
C ASP A 52 1.62 -3.50 -12.46
N THR A 53 1.99 -2.63 -11.52
CA THR A 53 1.44 -1.28 -11.47
C THR A 53 2.30 -0.40 -12.36
N LEU A 54 1.70 0.18 -13.41
CA LEU A 54 2.41 1.02 -14.36
C LEU A 54 2.02 2.49 -14.15
N VAL A 55 3.03 3.35 -14.09
CA VAL A 55 2.86 4.81 -14.12
C VAL A 55 3.25 5.30 -15.52
N LEU A 56 2.30 5.97 -16.16
CA LEU A 56 2.35 6.38 -17.55
C LEU A 56 2.19 7.92 -17.62
N PRO A 57 2.79 8.60 -18.60
CA PRO A 57 2.56 10.02 -18.81
C PRO A 57 1.08 10.33 -19.08
N THR A 58 0.58 11.47 -18.60
CA THR A 58 -0.84 11.82 -18.67
C THR A 58 -1.35 12.04 -20.09
N GLU A 59 -0.47 12.43 -21.01
CA GLU A 59 -0.74 12.55 -22.44
C GLU A 59 -1.04 11.20 -23.12
N MET A 60 -0.85 10.08 -22.42
CA MET A 60 -1.24 8.77 -22.95
C MET A 60 -2.76 8.63 -23.13
N GLY A 61 -3.55 9.34 -22.34
CA GLY A 61 -5.00 9.23 -22.35
C GLY A 61 -5.48 7.88 -21.83
N GLY A 62 -6.55 7.35 -22.42
CA GLY A 62 -7.12 6.05 -22.06
C GLY A 62 -8.12 6.08 -20.89
N CYS A 63 -8.36 7.24 -20.27
CA CYS A 63 -9.38 7.40 -19.24
C CYS A 63 -10.24 8.65 -19.47
N ASP A 64 -11.51 8.59 -19.07
CA ASP A 64 -12.44 9.72 -19.00
C ASP A 64 -13.03 9.83 -17.57
N ARG A 65 -14.04 10.70 -17.38
CA ARG A 65 -14.69 10.91 -16.08
C ARG A 65 -15.38 9.66 -15.50
N TYR A 66 -15.63 8.64 -16.32
CA TYR A 66 -16.25 7.38 -15.92
C TYR A 66 -15.22 6.26 -15.72
N GLY A 67 -13.93 6.54 -15.90
CA GLY A 67 -12.85 5.59 -15.76
C GLY A 67 -12.29 5.19 -17.12
N TRP A 68 -12.37 3.90 -17.46
CA TRP A 68 -11.68 3.33 -18.62
C TRP A 68 -12.30 3.80 -19.95
N ALA A 69 -11.50 4.49 -20.77
CA ALA A 69 -11.90 5.02 -22.08
C ALA A 69 -10.78 4.79 -23.12
N PRO A 70 -10.54 3.54 -23.56
CA PRO A 70 -9.33 3.16 -24.28
C PRO A 70 -9.10 3.91 -25.61
N ARG A 71 -10.20 4.34 -26.25
CA ARG A 71 -10.11 5.08 -27.53
C ARG A 71 -9.78 6.56 -27.32
N THR A 72 -9.93 7.09 -26.11
CA THR A 72 -9.63 8.50 -25.86
C THR A 72 -8.13 8.76 -25.87
N LYS A 73 -7.74 9.83 -26.54
CA LYS A 73 -6.37 10.38 -26.53
C LYS A 73 -6.29 11.71 -25.78
N ALA A 74 -7.39 12.12 -25.14
CA ALA A 74 -7.40 13.30 -24.29
C ALA A 74 -6.44 13.09 -23.12
N THR A 75 -5.61 14.09 -22.83
CA THR A 75 -4.73 14.11 -21.66
C THR A 75 -5.56 13.91 -20.40
N VAL A 76 -5.16 12.97 -19.54
CA VAL A 76 -5.84 12.70 -18.27
C VAL A 76 -5.33 13.62 -17.16
N THR A 77 -6.14 13.84 -16.14
CA THR A 77 -5.73 14.60 -14.96
C THR A 77 -4.61 13.89 -14.22
N ASP A 78 -3.52 14.60 -13.95
CA ASP A 78 -2.47 14.12 -13.04
C ASP A 78 -3.00 14.13 -11.59
N VAL A 79 -3.02 12.96 -10.95
CA VAL A 79 -3.44 12.78 -9.54
C VAL A 79 -2.26 12.70 -8.57
N GLY A 80 -1.05 12.99 -9.05
CA GLY A 80 0.16 13.07 -8.25
C GLY A 80 0.08 14.18 -7.21
N ASP A 81 -0.41 15.36 -7.60
CA ASP A 81 -0.60 16.50 -6.69
C ASP A 81 -2.08 16.64 -6.30
N THR A 82 -2.33 16.81 -5.01
CA THR A 82 -3.67 16.86 -4.43
C THR A 82 -3.68 17.81 -3.24
N THR A 83 -4.84 17.96 -2.60
CA THR A 83 -4.97 18.67 -1.31
C THR A 83 -4.19 18.02 -0.17
N ARG A 84 -3.69 16.80 -0.38
CA ARG A 84 -3.03 15.95 0.62
C ARG A 84 -1.52 15.83 0.42
N ARG A 85 -1.02 16.09 -0.79
CA ARG A 85 0.39 15.97 -1.15
C ARG A 85 0.73 16.81 -2.38
N VAL A 86 1.94 17.32 -2.47
CA VAL A 86 2.46 18.02 -3.64
C VAL A 86 3.88 17.55 -3.97
N ARG A 87 4.19 17.33 -5.24
CA ARG A 87 5.52 16.94 -5.72
C ARG A 87 6.27 18.18 -6.17
N LEU A 88 7.35 18.53 -5.48
CA LEU A 88 8.26 19.61 -5.88
C LEU A 88 9.38 19.03 -6.74
N HIS A 89 9.26 19.17 -8.05
CA HIS A 89 10.30 18.83 -9.03
C HIS A 89 10.26 19.83 -10.19
N PRO A 90 11.40 20.22 -10.80
CA PRO A 90 11.43 21.26 -11.84
C PRO A 90 10.57 20.94 -13.07
N SER A 91 10.40 19.66 -13.40
CA SER A 91 9.52 19.22 -14.50
C SER A 91 8.03 19.18 -14.14
N VAL A 92 7.69 19.18 -12.85
CA VAL A 92 6.29 19.19 -12.36
C VAL A 92 5.83 20.63 -12.13
N HIS A 93 6.69 21.45 -11.52
CA HIS A 93 6.49 22.88 -11.28
C HIS A 93 7.57 23.70 -12.02
N PRO A 94 7.47 23.84 -13.36
CA PRO A 94 8.41 24.64 -14.12
C PRO A 94 8.47 26.11 -13.66
N GLU A 95 7.38 26.61 -13.09
CA GLU A 95 7.27 27.95 -12.49
C GLU A 95 8.07 28.12 -11.20
N LEU A 96 8.40 27.02 -10.50
CA LEU A 96 9.24 27.01 -9.29
C LEU A 96 10.61 26.37 -9.56
N ALA A 97 10.99 26.17 -10.82
CA ALA A 97 12.16 25.40 -11.17
C ALA A 97 13.48 26.01 -10.67
N GLY A 98 13.53 27.34 -10.48
CA GLY A 98 14.70 28.03 -9.93
C GLY A 98 14.85 27.75 -8.44
N GLU A 99 13.76 27.93 -7.68
CA GLU A 99 13.67 27.70 -6.24
C GLU A 99 13.94 26.24 -5.90
N ILE A 100 13.37 25.30 -6.67
CA ILE A 100 13.59 23.87 -6.46
C ILE A 100 15.07 23.51 -6.68
N ARG A 101 15.70 24.02 -7.74
CA ARG A 101 17.13 23.76 -7.98
C ARG A 101 18.01 24.36 -6.90
N ALA A 102 17.72 25.60 -6.47
CA ALA A 102 18.43 26.24 -5.38
C ALA A 102 18.36 25.41 -4.08
N LEU A 103 17.20 24.84 -3.75
CA LEU A 103 17.06 23.96 -2.57
C LEU A 103 17.74 22.60 -2.73
N LEU A 104 17.91 22.09 -3.96
CA LEU A 104 18.66 20.85 -4.21
C LEU A 104 20.17 21.07 -4.12
N ASP A 105 20.64 22.25 -4.50
CA ASP A 105 22.07 22.62 -4.48
C ASP A 105 22.53 23.14 -3.10
N ASP A 106 21.60 23.45 -2.20
CA ASP A 106 21.86 23.93 -0.84
C ASP A 106 21.94 22.75 0.15
N GLU A 107 23.16 22.41 0.58
CA GLU A 107 23.42 21.32 1.52
C GLU A 107 22.83 21.57 2.93
N ASP A 108 22.53 22.82 3.28
CA ASP A 108 21.95 23.21 4.57
C ASP A 108 20.41 23.30 4.52
N ALA A 109 19.79 23.10 3.35
CA ALA A 109 18.35 23.18 3.18
C ALA A 109 17.61 22.05 3.92
N GLY A 110 17.01 22.40 5.06
CA GLY A 110 16.15 21.49 5.82
C GLY A 110 14.70 21.42 5.29
N ASP A 111 13.92 20.48 5.84
CA ASP A 111 12.50 20.26 5.51
C ASP A 111 11.65 21.55 5.52
N ALA A 112 11.96 22.51 6.40
CA ALA A 112 11.24 23.77 6.51
C ALA A 112 11.27 24.60 5.20
N ALA A 113 12.38 24.56 4.46
CA ALA A 113 12.50 25.28 3.20
C ALA A 113 11.60 24.66 2.12
N TRP A 114 11.60 23.32 2.03
CA TRP A 114 10.71 22.56 1.14
C TRP A 114 9.23 22.72 1.52
N GLN A 115 8.90 22.74 2.81
CA GLN A 115 7.56 23.01 3.31
C GLN A 115 7.08 24.41 2.92
N ASN A 116 7.93 25.43 3.05
CA ASN A 116 7.61 26.79 2.61
C ASN A 116 7.32 26.83 1.10
N LEU A 117 8.16 26.18 0.30
CA LEU A 117 7.96 26.10 -1.14
C LEU A 117 6.66 25.36 -1.50
N ALA A 118 6.31 24.30 -0.77
CA ALA A 118 5.05 23.60 -0.93
C ALA A 118 3.83 24.51 -0.64
N ARG A 119 3.91 25.43 0.34
CA ARG A 119 2.83 26.41 0.57
C ARG A 119 2.61 27.30 -0.65
N LEU A 120 3.68 27.71 -1.33
CA LEU A 120 3.59 28.58 -2.51
C LEU A 120 2.85 27.93 -3.68
N THR A 121 2.82 26.59 -3.76
CA THR A 121 2.04 25.88 -4.79
C THR A 121 0.53 26.08 -4.65
N GLY A 122 0.05 26.42 -3.45
CA GLY A 122 -1.38 26.54 -3.14
C GLY A 122 -2.16 25.22 -3.25
N LYS A 123 -1.49 24.07 -3.43
CA LYS A 123 -2.14 22.77 -3.64
C LYS A 123 -2.58 22.12 -2.33
N LEU A 124 -1.76 22.21 -1.28
CA LEU A 124 -2.02 21.57 0.01
C LEU A 124 -3.15 22.27 0.76
N ALA A 125 -4.09 21.49 1.29
CA ALA A 125 -5.11 21.99 2.20
C ALA A 125 -4.54 22.01 3.63
N GLY A 126 -4.14 23.17 4.13
CA GLY A 126 -3.57 23.31 5.49
C GLY A 126 -2.04 23.20 5.53
N GLU A 127 -1.49 22.92 6.71
CA GLU A 127 -0.04 22.99 6.91
C GLU A 127 0.74 21.86 6.21
N PRO A 128 1.88 22.18 5.57
CA PRO A 128 2.83 21.18 5.09
C PRO A 128 3.40 20.34 6.24
N GLY A 129 3.66 19.08 5.95
CA GLY A 129 4.16 18.06 6.86
C GLY A 129 5.46 17.43 6.36
N ARG A 130 5.51 16.09 6.35
CA ARG A 130 6.72 15.34 5.98
C ARG A 130 7.18 15.68 4.56
N VAL A 131 8.50 15.82 4.42
CA VAL A 131 9.20 15.94 3.14
C VAL A 131 9.81 14.60 2.79
N LEU A 132 9.49 14.05 1.63
CA LEU A 132 9.99 12.79 1.12
C LEU A 132 10.87 13.06 -0.09
N GLY A 133 12.18 13.05 0.10
CA GLY A 133 13.14 13.26 -0.98
C GLY A 133 13.08 12.12 -2.01
N TYR A 134 13.21 12.48 -3.29
CA TYR A 134 13.49 11.55 -4.39
C TYR A 134 14.48 12.22 -5.36
N PRO A 135 15.12 11.48 -6.27
CA PRO A 135 16.09 12.07 -7.19
C PRO A 135 15.51 13.28 -7.93
N GLY A 136 16.14 14.45 -7.73
CA GLY A 136 15.74 15.71 -8.38
C GLY A 136 14.55 16.45 -7.77
N GLY A 137 14.04 16.04 -6.61
CA GLY A 137 12.92 16.74 -5.96
C GLY A 137 12.46 16.12 -4.65
N CYS A 138 11.24 16.47 -4.24
CA CYS A 138 10.61 15.87 -3.07
C CYS A 138 9.08 15.83 -3.18
N VAL A 139 8.43 15.02 -2.33
CA VAL A 139 6.99 15.09 -2.08
C VAL A 139 6.79 15.71 -0.71
N VAL A 140 5.97 16.75 -0.63
CA VAL A 140 5.55 17.34 0.65
C VAL A 140 4.11 16.92 0.93
N LEU A 141 3.93 16.20 2.03
CA LEU A 141 2.61 15.76 2.48
C LEU A 141 1.93 16.87 3.28
N ARG A 142 0.60 16.86 3.35
CA ARG A 142 -0.15 17.61 4.36
C ARG A 142 0.18 17.04 5.75
N ALA A 143 0.32 17.90 6.76
CA ALA A 143 0.67 17.50 8.13
C ALA A 143 -0.25 16.41 8.72
N SER A 144 -1.52 16.36 8.32
CA SER A 144 -2.47 15.33 8.78
C SER A 144 -2.39 14.00 8.02
N GLU A 145 -1.74 13.94 6.87
CA GLU A 145 -1.67 12.72 6.04
C GLU A 145 -0.54 11.80 6.50
N TRP A 146 0.47 12.38 7.18
CA TRP A 146 1.49 11.70 7.99
C TRP A 146 2.36 12.80 8.61
N SER A 147 2.44 12.90 9.95
CA SER A 147 3.44 13.75 10.59
C SER A 147 4.39 12.94 11.46
N SER A 148 5.61 13.41 11.59
CA SER A 148 6.47 13.05 12.72
C SER A 148 5.78 13.29 14.07
N ARG A 149 4.74 14.13 14.14
CA ARG A 149 3.88 14.31 15.33
C ARG A 149 2.89 13.16 15.56
N SER A 150 2.30 12.55 14.53
CA SER A 150 1.51 11.32 14.69
C SER A 150 2.43 10.14 15.07
N ALA A 151 3.65 10.09 14.50
CA ALA A 151 4.68 9.14 14.91
C ALA A 151 5.26 9.35 16.33
N LEU A 152 5.03 10.51 16.99
CA LEU A 152 5.46 10.69 18.38
C LEU A 152 4.61 9.88 19.37
N ARG A 153 3.32 9.65 19.08
CA ARG A 153 2.48 8.88 20.00
C ARG A 153 2.77 7.41 19.80
N LYS A 154 3.68 6.89 20.64
CA LYS A 154 3.90 5.46 20.80
C LYS A 154 2.56 4.79 21.09
N VAL A 155 2.18 3.86 20.25
CA VAL A 155 1.04 2.97 20.47
C VAL A 155 1.59 1.60 20.75
N THR A 156 1.24 1.03 21.89
CA THR A 156 1.70 -0.32 22.22
C THR A 156 1.00 -1.35 21.34
N LEU A 157 1.72 -2.41 20.97
CA LEU A 157 1.19 -3.46 20.11
C LEU A 157 -0.04 -4.13 20.73
N ARG A 158 -0.01 -4.36 22.04
CA ARG A 158 -1.11 -4.98 22.78
C ARG A 158 -2.37 -4.13 22.75
N GLU A 159 -2.27 -2.83 23.04
CA GLU A 159 -3.43 -1.93 23.07
C GLU A 159 -4.05 -1.84 21.67
N HIS A 160 -3.21 -1.69 20.64
CA HIS A 160 -3.65 -1.64 19.25
C HIS A 160 -4.41 -2.91 18.86
N GLN A 161 -3.83 -4.08 19.11
CA GLN A 161 -4.47 -5.37 18.82
C GLN A 161 -5.81 -5.54 19.55
N GLN A 162 -5.89 -5.15 20.82
CA GLN A 162 -7.13 -5.21 21.58
C GLN A 162 -8.20 -4.29 21.00
N ALA A 163 -7.82 -3.05 20.65
CA ALA A 163 -8.73 -2.06 20.06
C ALA A 163 -9.24 -2.51 18.68
N VAL A 164 -8.34 -3.00 17.80
CA VAL A 164 -8.73 -3.51 16.48
C VAL A 164 -9.61 -4.75 16.60
N GLY A 165 -9.29 -5.68 17.51
CA GLY A 165 -10.13 -6.84 17.79
C GLY A 165 -11.54 -6.45 18.24
N ALA A 166 -11.65 -5.51 19.20
CA ALA A 166 -12.94 -5.02 19.66
C ALA A 166 -13.73 -4.32 18.53
N ARG A 167 -13.07 -3.46 17.75
CA ARG A 167 -13.70 -2.77 16.61
C ARG A 167 -14.17 -3.74 15.54
N ALA A 168 -13.38 -4.76 15.20
CA ALA A 168 -13.77 -5.79 14.25
C ALA A 168 -15.00 -6.57 14.71
N ALA A 169 -15.09 -6.90 16.00
CA ALA A 169 -16.26 -7.55 16.59
C ALA A 169 -17.51 -6.65 16.51
N THR A 170 -17.38 -5.37 16.84
CA THR A 170 -18.49 -4.40 16.74
C THR A 170 -18.98 -4.26 15.30
N LEU A 171 -18.08 -4.15 14.33
CA LEU A 171 -18.43 -4.08 12.91
C LEU A 171 -19.12 -5.37 12.43
N ALA A 172 -18.63 -6.54 12.85
CA ALA A 172 -19.24 -7.83 12.54
C ALA A 172 -20.66 -7.96 13.12
N GLN A 173 -20.85 -7.58 14.38
CA GLN A 173 -22.14 -7.61 15.05
C GLN A 173 -23.13 -6.62 14.39
N GLY A 174 -22.68 -5.39 14.10
CA GLY A 174 -23.49 -4.39 13.40
C GLY A 174 -23.83 -4.78 11.96
N SER A 175 -23.08 -5.72 11.38
CA SER A 175 -23.34 -6.31 10.07
C SER A 175 -24.30 -7.52 10.12
N GLY A 176 -24.75 -7.93 11.31
CA GLY A 176 -25.64 -9.07 11.48
C GLY A 176 -24.97 -10.44 11.32
N LEU A 177 -23.65 -10.52 11.50
CA LEU A 177 -22.95 -11.81 11.53
C LEU A 177 -23.26 -12.57 12.83
N ASP A 178 -23.22 -13.90 12.78
CA ASP A 178 -23.42 -14.75 13.96
C ASP A 178 -22.25 -14.65 14.96
N ASP A 179 -22.47 -15.16 16.18
CA ASP A 179 -21.51 -15.07 17.29
C ASP A 179 -20.17 -15.74 16.98
N GLU A 180 -20.15 -16.80 16.17
CA GLU A 180 -18.93 -17.51 15.78
C GLU A 180 -18.08 -16.66 14.83
N LEU A 181 -18.71 -16.02 13.85
CA LEU A 181 -18.06 -15.08 12.95
C LEU A 181 -17.63 -13.81 13.68
N VAL A 182 -18.44 -13.28 14.59
CA VAL A 182 -18.06 -12.13 15.43
C VAL A 182 -16.78 -12.44 16.22
N GLU A 183 -16.70 -13.63 16.83
CA GLU A 183 -15.51 -14.05 17.55
C GLU A 183 -14.29 -14.27 16.63
N SER A 184 -14.50 -14.85 15.44
CA SER A 184 -13.46 -14.98 14.42
C SER A 184 -12.92 -13.62 13.98
N MET A 185 -13.79 -12.63 13.78
CA MET A 185 -13.44 -11.26 13.42
C MET A 185 -12.67 -10.57 14.56
N ARG A 186 -13.09 -10.76 15.81
CA ARG A 186 -12.38 -10.27 17.00
C ARG A 186 -10.96 -10.82 17.07
N ARG A 187 -10.81 -12.13 16.87
CA ARG A 187 -9.50 -12.83 16.88
C ARG A 187 -8.62 -12.38 15.72
N ALA A 188 -9.18 -12.22 14.51
CA ALA A 188 -8.45 -11.72 13.35
C ALA A 188 -7.94 -10.30 13.60
N GLY A 189 -8.80 -9.40 14.08
CA GLY A 189 -8.39 -8.04 14.46
C GLY A 189 -7.32 -8.02 15.55
N ALA A 190 -7.40 -8.88 16.56
CA ALA A 190 -6.37 -8.97 17.60
C ALA A 190 -5.05 -9.63 17.12
N GLY A 191 -5.11 -10.48 16.10
CA GLY A 191 -3.96 -11.22 15.58
C GLY A 191 -3.28 -10.60 14.35
N HIS A 192 -3.89 -9.59 13.70
CA HIS A 192 -3.45 -9.09 12.40
C HIS A 192 -1.99 -8.61 12.36
N ASP A 193 -1.53 -8.08 13.49
CA ASP A 193 -0.23 -7.43 13.65
C ASP A 193 0.75 -8.24 14.51
N THR A 194 0.47 -9.49 14.87
CA THR A 194 1.35 -10.30 15.74
C THR A 194 2.79 -10.38 15.20
N GLY A 195 2.96 -10.40 13.88
CA GLY A 195 4.24 -10.41 13.19
C GLY A 195 5.09 -9.16 13.40
N LYS A 196 4.50 -8.03 13.85
CA LYS A 196 5.26 -6.84 14.26
C LYS A 196 6.15 -7.09 15.48
N GLN A 197 5.99 -8.21 16.19
CA GLN A 197 6.92 -8.61 17.26
C GLN A 197 8.33 -8.96 16.76
N ASP A 198 8.54 -9.09 15.45
CA ASP A 198 9.87 -9.28 14.87
C ASP A 198 10.83 -8.17 15.35
N ARG A 199 11.99 -8.58 15.88
CA ARG A 199 12.96 -7.65 16.47
C ARG A 199 13.46 -6.60 15.47
N ARG A 200 13.57 -6.97 14.19
CA ARG A 200 13.97 -6.07 13.10
C ARG A 200 12.89 -5.03 12.87
N TRP A 201 11.62 -5.45 12.85
CA TRP A 201 10.49 -4.55 12.74
C TRP A 201 10.41 -3.59 13.95
N GLN A 202 10.58 -4.11 15.17
CA GLN A 202 10.58 -3.29 16.39
C GLN A 202 11.72 -2.26 16.40
N ALA A 203 12.91 -2.64 15.95
CA ALA A 203 14.02 -1.70 15.82
C ALA A 203 13.70 -0.59 14.79
N MET A 204 13.13 -0.97 13.64
CA MET A 204 12.72 -0.02 12.59
C MET A 204 11.67 0.99 13.07
N VAL A 205 10.68 0.55 13.85
CA VAL A 205 9.63 1.44 14.38
C VAL A 205 10.08 2.28 15.60
N GLY A 206 11.32 2.12 16.06
CA GLY A 206 11.87 2.86 17.19
C GLY A 206 11.49 2.31 18.57
N GLY A 207 11.28 0.99 18.67
CA GLY A 207 11.13 0.30 19.94
C GLY A 207 12.46 0.22 20.71
N ASP A 208 12.39 0.38 22.03
CA ASP A 208 13.53 0.28 22.96
C ASP A 208 13.72 -1.13 23.54
N GLY A 209 12.89 -2.08 23.12
CA GLY A 209 12.88 -3.46 23.58
C GLY A 209 12.15 -3.71 24.90
N LEU A 210 11.64 -2.65 25.57
CA LEU A 210 10.87 -2.79 26.81
C LEU A 210 9.39 -3.09 26.53
N VAL A 211 8.84 -2.45 25.49
CA VAL A 211 7.44 -2.59 25.09
C VAL A 211 7.37 -2.74 23.57
N LEU A 212 6.62 -3.75 23.11
CA LEU A 212 6.34 -3.92 21.68
C LEU A 212 5.40 -2.80 21.21
N LEU A 213 5.76 -2.16 20.11
CA LEU A 213 4.99 -1.07 19.51
C LEU A 213 4.17 -1.58 18.31
N ALA A 214 2.99 -0.99 18.09
CA ALA A 214 2.29 -1.04 16.81
C ALA A 214 2.63 0.18 15.94
N LYS A 215 2.94 1.31 16.58
CA LYS A 215 3.39 2.58 15.99
C LYS A 215 4.40 3.24 16.93
N GLY A 216 5.41 3.91 16.38
CA GLY A 216 6.50 4.47 17.16
C GLY A 216 7.26 5.56 16.38
N PRO A 217 8.23 6.21 17.04
CA PRO A 217 8.93 7.37 16.50
C PRO A 217 9.99 7.02 15.45
N GLY A 218 10.22 5.73 15.20
CA GLY A 218 11.14 5.28 14.17
C GLY A 218 10.69 5.68 12.77
N GLY A 219 11.67 5.86 11.89
CA GLY A 219 11.45 6.14 10.47
C GLY A 219 12.22 5.17 9.59
N ASP A 220 12.24 5.46 8.29
CA ASP A 220 12.96 4.67 7.28
C ASP A 220 14.48 4.78 7.51
N THR A 221 15.02 4.00 8.44
CA THR A 221 16.45 3.98 8.76
C THR A 221 17.18 3.05 7.80
N ARG A 222 18.12 3.61 7.03
CA ARG A 222 18.93 2.90 6.02
C ARG A 222 19.78 1.72 6.55
N TRP A 223 19.94 1.59 7.86
CA TRP A 223 20.83 0.62 8.51
C TRP A 223 20.11 -0.59 9.09
N LEU A 224 18.78 -0.53 9.25
CA LEU A 224 17.95 -1.53 9.94
C LEU A 224 16.72 -1.89 9.09
N SER A 225 16.94 -2.08 7.80
CA SER A 225 15.88 -2.46 6.87
C SER A 225 15.57 -3.94 6.99
N LEU A 226 14.29 -4.23 7.26
CA LEU A 226 13.72 -5.52 6.86
C LEU A 226 13.99 -5.71 5.36
N PRO A 227 14.28 -6.95 4.93
CA PRO A 227 14.59 -7.17 3.52
C PRO A 227 13.38 -6.80 2.66
N ARG A 228 13.69 -6.34 1.44
CA ARG A 228 12.72 -5.92 0.44
C ARG A 228 11.57 -6.92 0.29
N GLY A 229 10.32 -6.45 0.33
CA GLY A 229 9.13 -7.29 0.23
C GLY A 229 8.81 -8.11 1.48
N TRP A 230 9.47 -7.90 2.62
CA TRP A 230 9.07 -8.54 3.89
C TRP A 230 7.70 -8.01 4.35
N ARG A 231 6.88 -8.90 4.93
CA ARG A 231 5.47 -8.65 5.25
C ARG A 231 5.17 -9.09 6.67
N HIS A 232 4.71 -8.19 7.55
CA HIS A 232 4.36 -8.59 8.92
C HIS A 232 3.11 -9.47 8.95
N GLU A 233 2.21 -9.36 7.97
CA GLU A 233 1.02 -10.22 7.86
C GLU A 233 1.38 -11.69 7.63
N MET A 234 2.49 -11.97 6.93
CA MET A 234 2.97 -13.33 6.74
C MET A 234 3.43 -13.93 8.07
N ALA A 235 4.18 -13.15 8.86
CA ALA A 235 4.60 -13.55 10.20
C ALA A 235 3.39 -13.72 11.13
N SER A 236 2.41 -12.81 11.04
CA SER A 236 1.18 -12.86 11.82
C SER A 236 0.34 -14.09 11.51
N ALA A 237 0.23 -14.47 10.24
CA ALA A 237 -0.56 -15.61 9.78
C ALA A 237 -0.01 -16.95 10.27
N VAL A 238 1.32 -17.11 10.34
CA VAL A 238 1.97 -18.32 10.88
C VAL A 238 1.58 -18.59 12.34
N HIS A 239 1.27 -17.55 13.12
CA HIS A 239 0.80 -17.70 14.50
C HIS A 239 -0.68 -18.11 14.62
N GLN A 240 -1.43 -18.13 13.53
CA GLN A 240 -2.86 -18.44 13.54
C GLN A 240 -3.12 -19.91 13.18
N LYS A 241 -3.93 -20.58 14.01
CA LYS A 241 -4.34 -21.98 13.82
C LYS A 241 -5.69 -22.13 13.12
N ASP A 242 -6.59 -21.20 13.39
CA ASP A 242 -7.93 -21.20 12.79
C ASP A 242 -7.83 -20.76 11.31
N PRO A 243 -8.38 -21.53 10.35
CA PRO A 243 -8.22 -21.23 8.93
C PRO A 243 -8.76 -19.85 8.52
N LEU A 244 -9.93 -19.46 9.00
CA LEU A 244 -10.54 -18.17 8.66
C LEU A 244 -9.74 -17.02 9.26
N VAL A 245 -9.41 -17.10 10.56
CA VAL A 245 -8.59 -16.09 11.24
C VAL A 245 -7.23 -15.97 10.56
N ARG A 246 -6.59 -17.10 10.25
CA ARG A 246 -5.30 -17.15 9.54
C ARG A 246 -5.36 -16.45 8.19
N TYR A 247 -6.40 -16.71 7.41
CA TYR A 247 -6.59 -16.06 6.12
C TYR A 247 -6.79 -14.55 6.27
N LEU A 248 -7.72 -14.12 7.13
CA LEU A 248 -8.02 -12.71 7.35
C LEU A 248 -6.78 -11.95 7.85
N VAL A 249 -6.00 -12.56 8.74
CA VAL A 249 -4.73 -12.01 9.23
C VAL A 249 -3.69 -11.93 8.12
N GLY A 250 -3.52 -12.95 7.28
CA GLY A 250 -2.51 -12.89 6.21
C GLY A 250 -2.94 -12.07 4.98
N SER A 251 -4.22 -11.76 4.82
CA SER A 251 -4.75 -11.03 3.68
C SER A 251 -5.11 -9.57 3.97
N HIS A 252 -4.97 -9.07 5.21
CA HIS A 252 -5.46 -7.74 5.58
C HIS A 252 -4.81 -6.57 4.80
N HIS A 253 -3.59 -6.71 4.27
CA HIS A 253 -2.98 -5.73 3.35
C HIS A 253 -3.18 -6.07 1.85
N GLY A 254 -4.02 -7.05 1.55
CA GLY A 254 -4.42 -7.46 0.20
C GLY A 254 -3.43 -8.35 -0.55
N HIS A 255 -2.26 -8.66 0.00
CA HIS A 255 -1.21 -9.41 -0.70
C HIS A 255 -1.22 -10.92 -0.45
N GLY A 256 -2.05 -11.41 0.49
CA GLY A 256 -2.19 -12.84 0.74
C GLY A 256 -3.11 -13.61 -0.23
N ARG A 257 -3.52 -12.98 -1.34
CA ARG A 257 -4.57 -13.49 -2.24
C ARG A 257 -4.00 -14.00 -3.58
N PRO A 258 -4.02 -15.32 -3.86
CA PRO A 258 -4.08 -16.44 -2.92
C PRO A 258 -2.68 -16.80 -2.36
N LEU A 259 -1.62 -16.10 -2.75
CA LEU A 259 -0.24 -16.45 -2.39
C LEU A 259 0.46 -15.26 -1.73
N LEU A 260 1.11 -15.52 -0.60
CA LEU A 260 2.10 -14.62 -0.02
C LEU A 260 3.47 -14.82 -0.72
N PRO A 261 4.30 -13.76 -0.82
CA PRO A 261 5.59 -13.86 -1.49
C PRO A 261 6.54 -14.79 -0.72
N ALA A 262 7.24 -15.67 -1.45
CA ALA A 262 8.22 -16.59 -0.86
C ALA A 262 9.53 -15.90 -0.45
N ALA A 263 9.89 -14.84 -1.16
CA ALA A 263 10.96 -13.93 -0.78
C ALA A 263 10.37 -12.75 0.01
N PRO A 264 11.13 -12.15 0.92
CA PRO A 264 12.54 -12.44 1.24
C PRO A 264 12.73 -13.54 2.30
N ASP A 265 11.66 -14.04 2.91
CA ASP A 265 11.74 -14.97 4.05
C ASP A 265 11.17 -16.35 3.70
N ILE A 266 11.97 -17.16 3.01
CA ILE A 266 11.57 -18.52 2.59
C ILE A 266 11.29 -19.45 3.78
N GLY A 267 11.93 -19.22 4.92
CA GLY A 267 11.71 -19.98 6.15
C GLY A 267 10.31 -19.73 6.71
N LEU A 268 9.89 -18.47 6.71
CA LEU A 268 8.54 -18.09 7.11
C LEU A 268 7.49 -18.52 6.07
N TRP A 269 7.80 -18.42 4.77
CA TRP A 269 6.92 -18.92 3.71
C TRP A 269 6.66 -20.43 3.84
N ARG A 270 7.67 -21.24 4.17
CA ARG A 270 7.47 -22.67 4.43
C ARG A 270 6.56 -22.95 5.62
N GLN A 271 6.55 -22.09 6.64
CA GLN A 271 5.67 -22.22 7.81
C GLN A 271 4.21 -21.84 7.49
N LEU A 272 3.95 -21.13 6.40
CA LEU A 272 2.60 -20.89 5.90
C LEU A 272 1.93 -22.14 5.32
N ASP A 273 2.60 -23.30 5.33
CA ASP A 273 2.12 -24.62 4.92
C ASP A 273 0.59 -24.75 4.79
N GLY A 274 0.13 -25.14 3.60
CA GLY A 274 -1.29 -25.25 3.26
C GLY A 274 -2.03 -23.93 3.02
N TRP A 275 -1.34 -22.80 2.87
CA TRP A 275 -1.96 -21.48 2.68
C TRP A 275 -2.91 -21.41 1.47
N ALA A 276 -2.46 -21.85 0.29
CA ALA A 276 -3.24 -21.76 -0.94
C ALA A 276 -4.47 -22.69 -0.92
N GLU A 277 -4.29 -23.90 -0.38
CA GLU A 277 -5.34 -24.90 -0.18
C GLU A 277 -6.40 -24.39 0.80
N SER A 278 -5.97 -23.78 1.91
CA SER A 278 -6.86 -23.16 2.89
C SER A 278 -7.68 -22.04 2.27
N SER A 279 -7.06 -21.17 1.47
CA SER A 279 -7.78 -20.10 0.74
C SER A 279 -8.86 -20.68 -0.18
N THR A 280 -8.56 -21.77 -0.90
CA THR A 280 -9.54 -22.43 -1.77
C THR A 280 -10.73 -23.01 -0.99
N CYS A 281 -10.47 -23.63 0.16
CA CYS A 281 -11.53 -24.13 1.05
C CYS A 281 -12.42 -23.01 1.59
N LEU A 282 -11.82 -21.90 2.03
CA LEU A 282 -12.57 -20.72 2.50
C LEU A 282 -13.41 -20.09 1.40
N GLN A 283 -12.89 -20.02 0.16
CA GLN A 283 -13.65 -19.55 -0.99
C GLN A 283 -14.86 -20.44 -1.29
N ARG A 284 -14.76 -21.76 -1.08
CA ARG A 284 -15.92 -22.67 -1.20
C ARG A 284 -16.93 -22.49 -0.08
N ALA A 285 -16.48 -22.20 1.13
CA ALA A 285 -17.34 -22.04 2.30
C ALA A 285 -18.09 -20.69 2.32
N TYR A 286 -17.40 -19.59 2.04
CA TYR A 286 -17.94 -18.22 2.17
C TYR A 286 -18.23 -17.55 0.82
N GLY A 287 -17.76 -18.12 -0.28
CA GLY A 287 -17.79 -17.48 -1.60
C GLY A 287 -16.82 -16.28 -1.70
N PRO A 288 -16.54 -15.82 -2.93
CA PRO A 288 -15.63 -14.70 -3.17
C PRO A 288 -16.08 -13.40 -2.50
N TRP A 289 -17.39 -13.14 -2.46
CA TRP A 289 -17.95 -11.94 -1.86
C TRP A 289 -18.01 -11.99 -0.35
N GLY A 290 -18.37 -13.14 0.24
CA GLY A 290 -18.39 -13.31 1.69
C GLY A 290 -16.99 -13.17 2.28
N LEU A 291 -16.00 -13.81 1.68
CA LEU A 291 -14.62 -13.72 2.16
C LEU A 291 -14.02 -12.32 1.98
N ALA A 292 -14.33 -11.64 0.87
CA ALA A 292 -13.93 -10.25 0.66
C ALA A 292 -14.60 -9.30 1.66
N TYR A 293 -15.88 -9.54 2.01
CA TYR A 293 -16.62 -8.77 2.99
C TYR A 293 -15.98 -8.88 4.38
N LEU A 294 -15.69 -10.11 4.84
CA LEU A 294 -15.02 -10.34 6.11
C LEU A 294 -13.64 -9.66 6.18
N GLU A 295 -12.84 -9.71 5.11
CA GLU A 295 -11.57 -8.98 5.07
C GLU A 295 -11.78 -7.47 5.17
N ALA A 296 -12.78 -6.93 4.47
CA ALA A 296 -13.07 -5.50 4.50
C ALA A 296 -13.39 -5.02 5.92
N LEU A 297 -14.12 -5.82 6.71
CA LEU A 297 -14.40 -5.49 8.11
C LEU A 297 -13.14 -5.43 8.98
N VAL A 298 -12.19 -6.37 8.82
CA VAL A 298 -10.91 -6.33 9.54
C VAL A 298 -10.10 -5.09 9.15
N ARG A 299 -10.05 -4.77 7.86
CA ARG A 299 -9.31 -3.62 7.32
C ARG A 299 -9.88 -2.29 7.81
N LEU A 300 -11.21 -2.16 7.81
CA LEU A 300 -11.88 -0.99 8.34
C LEU A 300 -11.65 -0.84 9.86
N ALA A 301 -11.63 -1.95 10.60
CA ALA A 301 -11.32 -1.93 12.02
C ALA A 301 -9.91 -1.38 12.27
N ASP A 302 -8.89 -1.91 11.58
CA ASP A 302 -7.51 -1.42 11.69
C ASP A 302 -7.41 0.06 11.30
N TRP A 303 -7.93 0.46 10.13
CA TRP A 303 -7.83 1.84 9.66
C TRP A 303 -8.50 2.85 10.60
N THR A 304 -9.67 2.52 11.14
CA THR A 304 -10.39 3.43 12.03
C THR A 304 -9.69 3.58 13.38
N VAL A 305 -9.28 2.47 14.00
CA VAL A 305 -8.51 2.47 15.25
C VAL A 305 -7.17 3.20 15.05
N SER A 306 -6.45 2.88 13.99
CA SER A 306 -5.19 3.54 13.63
C SER A 306 -5.34 5.05 13.46
N THR A 307 -6.49 5.52 12.95
CA THR A 307 -6.78 6.96 12.83
C THR A 307 -7.03 7.58 14.20
N GLU A 308 -7.86 6.95 15.04
CA GLU A 308 -8.22 7.43 16.38
C GLU A 308 -7.02 7.49 17.34
N GLU A 309 -6.11 6.52 17.25
CA GLU A 309 -4.87 6.49 18.05
C GLU A 309 -3.89 7.61 17.69
N GLN A 310 -4.03 8.19 16.51
CA GLN A 310 -3.10 9.16 15.92
C GLN A 310 -3.68 10.58 15.81
N ALA A 311 -4.95 10.76 16.22
CA ALA A 311 -5.61 12.05 16.39
C ALA A 311 -5.14 12.76 17.67
#